data_AF-A0A437M1B9-F1
#
_entry.id   AF-A0A437M1B9-F1
#
_cell.length_a   1.000
_cell.length_b   1.000
_cell.length_c   1.000
_cell.angle_alpha   90.00
_cell.angle_beta   90.00
_cell.angle_gamma   90.00
#
_symmetry.space_group_name_H-M   'P 1'
#
loop_
_entity.id
_entity.type
_entity.pdbx_description
1 polymer ?
#
loop_
_entity_poly.entity_id
_entity_poly.type
_entity_poly.pdbx_seq_one_letter_code
_entity_poly.pdbx_strand_id
1 'polypeptide(L)'
;MSNLTETAVWAPGVFQLETTTPVLGGPEGPSNTPLLNLANRTAYLKAHVDTLEEALPTKAPLNSPDFTGSAMAVTPADGDSTRRLATTEWVQGLIRGQTTKNIAAGNTALTAIEAGKSAIILTGNLTGDATVSVPAANGRWTVTNRTTGGFTVTFRAAGGGGVLLAQGKSQQVWCDGTDMLPTTTEARNLSLTGTPTAPTAPAGTATTQLATTAFARQWGRGRAEIDVSAGGTITPADTALTGPIISLTGSPGAATTLILPGEAADWILLNGSTQTVTVRTAGQSGGVAVTSGRSRLIWTDGSSVAGSPTELEGVALRGTSTAVTPSPSANNTELVTTEWVRALLAGQAVYTTGDTKLTLKAAADPGWLMLTGGTIGNAASSGTARANADTADLFTLLWNNLADAQAPVVGGRGASAAADFTAGKRITLPDMRGRAVVGAGQGTGLTARALGSTFGTETHVLTYAQMPQHDHGAETGAAGAHDHTVTVSEGGGHAHDASTGSAGTHVHSAACSQDGDHWHTDGHEGMYDMHGGGILIGPRNWNYSPVSGIYYDVYQWSRTSTAGKHAHQITLGNAGAHTHSITVSVGGVHAHTATVSAAPAHRHTIAAAGGNEAHPNVQPSIALNVMVKL
;
A
#
# COMPACT_ATOMS: atom_id res chain seq x y z
N MET A 1 -61.62 -33.41 64.79
CA MET A 1 -62.93 -32.97 64.27
C MET A 1 -62.68 -32.24 62.97
N SER A 2 -63.52 -32.48 61.96
CA SER A 2 -63.51 -31.81 60.66
C SER A 2 -63.38 -30.29 60.81
N ASN A 3 -62.61 -29.64 59.94
CA ASN A 3 -62.58 -28.18 59.86
C ASN A 3 -64.02 -27.66 59.79
N LEU A 4 -64.36 -26.66 60.62
CA LEU A 4 -65.64 -25.95 60.49
C LEU A 4 -65.65 -25.28 59.12
N THR A 5 -66.70 -25.47 58.33
CA THR A 5 -66.80 -24.89 57.00
C THR A 5 -67.08 -23.40 57.10
N GLU A 6 -66.11 -22.58 56.69
CA GLU A 6 -66.28 -21.13 56.61
C GLU A 6 -67.09 -20.77 55.36
N THR A 7 -68.02 -19.83 55.51
CA THR A 7 -68.81 -19.26 54.41
C THR A 7 -68.66 -17.75 54.43
N ALA A 8 -68.37 -17.13 53.28
CA ALA A 8 -68.18 -15.67 53.15
C ALA A 8 -69.51 -14.91 53.29
N VAL A 9 -70.06 -14.88 54.50
CA VAL A 9 -71.29 -14.18 54.87
C VAL A 9 -71.01 -13.29 56.08
N TRP A 10 -71.46 -12.05 56.03
CA TRP A 10 -71.38 -11.15 57.18
C TRP A 10 -72.41 -11.51 58.24
N ALA A 11 -72.00 -12.26 59.26
CA ALA A 11 -72.86 -12.56 60.41
C ALA A 11 -73.23 -11.26 61.15
N PRO A 12 -74.53 -11.02 61.48
CA PRO A 12 -74.99 -9.79 62.15
C PRO A 12 -74.26 -9.47 63.47
N GLY A 13 -73.79 -10.49 64.20
CA GLY A 13 -73.01 -10.35 65.44
C GLY A 13 -72.17 -11.60 65.74
N VAL A 14 -71.31 -11.52 66.75
CA VAL A 14 -70.54 -12.67 67.27
C VAL A 14 -71.27 -13.19 68.50
N PHE A 15 -71.61 -14.48 68.50
CA PHE A 15 -72.30 -15.09 69.64
C PHE A 15 -71.45 -15.00 70.91
N GLN A 16 -72.05 -14.66 72.04
CA GLN A 16 -71.37 -14.60 73.34
C GLN A 16 -71.65 -15.90 74.11
N LEU A 17 -70.59 -16.55 74.60
CA LEU A 17 -70.74 -17.68 75.51
C LEU A 17 -71.11 -17.15 76.90
N GLU A 18 -72.33 -17.44 77.31
CA GLU A 18 -72.80 -17.14 78.67
C GLU A 18 -72.47 -18.29 79.63
N THR A 19 -72.48 -18.02 80.93
CA THR A 19 -72.23 -19.04 81.97
C THR A 19 -73.25 -20.19 81.96
N THR A 20 -74.42 -19.98 81.35
CA THR A 20 -75.47 -20.98 81.16
C THR A 20 -75.36 -21.73 79.83
N THR A 21 -74.41 -21.37 78.97
CA THR A 21 -74.24 -21.99 77.65
C THR A 21 -73.59 -23.37 77.81
N PRO A 22 -74.20 -24.46 77.31
CA PRO A 22 -73.61 -25.78 77.45
C PRO A 22 -72.34 -25.91 76.61
N VAL A 23 -71.32 -26.60 77.14
CA VAL A 23 -70.05 -26.86 76.44
C VAL A 23 -70.25 -27.99 75.43
N LEU A 24 -70.82 -27.65 74.28
CA LEU A 24 -71.14 -28.57 73.19
C LEU A 24 -70.36 -28.16 71.94
N GLY A 25 -69.47 -29.07 71.51
CA GLY A 25 -68.74 -28.96 70.24
C GLY A 25 -69.54 -29.43 69.04
N GLY A 26 -68.88 -29.54 67.90
CA GLY A 26 -69.50 -29.86 66.60
C GLY A 26 -69.87 -28.59 65.79
N PRO A 27 -70.28 -28.74 64.51
CA PRO A 27 -70.55 -27.62 63.61
C PRO A 27 -71.65 -26.66 64.08
N GLU A 28 -72.70 -27.21 64.71
CA GLU A 28 -73.84 -26.46 65.27
C GLU A 28 -73.73 -26.27 66.79
N GLY A 29 -72.58 -26.62 67.37
CA GLY A 29 -72.35 -26.54 68.81
C GLY A 29 -72.13 -25.08 69.25
N PRO A 30 -72.82 -24.59 70.31
CA PRO A 30 -72.70 -23.20 70.76
C PRO A 30 -71.28 -22.80 71.15
N SER A 31 -70.42 -23.75 71.55
CA SER A 31 -69.00 -23.49 71.85
C SER A 31 -68.17 -23.09 70.63
N ASN A 32 -68.60 -23.47 69.42
CA ASN A 32 -67.90 -23.16 68.16
C ASN A 32 -68.54 -21.99 67.40
N THR A 33 -69.78 -21.59 67.72
CA THR A 33 -70.51 -20.51 67.04
C THR A 33 -69.79 -19.15 67.05
N PRO A 34 -69.18 -18.67 68.16
CA PRO A 34 -68.45 -17.39 68.15
C PRO A 34 -67.28 -17.41 67.17
N LEU A 35 -66.55 -18.53 67.12
CA LEU A 35 -65.40 -18.72 66.23
C LEU A 35 -65.86 -18.80 64.77
N LEU A 36 -66.95 -19.52 64.48
CA LEU A 36 -67.53 -19.60 63.15
C LEU A 36 -68.06 -18.23 62.65
N ASN A 37 -68.70 -17.45 63.52
CA ASN A 37 -69.18 -16.10 63.16
C ASN A 37 -68.03 -15.16 62.81
N LEU A 38 -66.93 -15.21 63.58
CA LEU A 38 -65.72 -14.45 63.29
C LEU A 38 -65.06 -14.92 62.01
N ALA A 39 -64.93 -16.24 61.81
CA ALA A 39 -64.34 -16.82 60.61
C ALA A 39 -65.13 -16.43 59.35
N ASN A 40 -66.46 -16.56 59.36
CA ASN A 40 -67.34 -16.18 58.25
C ASN A 40 -67.27 -14.68 57.90
N ARG A 41 -67.25 -13.81 58.92
CA ARG A 41 -67.09 -12.36 58.72
C ARG A 41 -65.72 -12.02 58.15
N THR A 42 -64.68 -12.71 58.61
CA THR A 42 -63.32 -12.56 58.09
C THR A 42 -63.26 -12.99 56.63
N ALA A 43 -63.86 -14.13 56.28
CA ALA A 43 -63.97 -14.60 54.90
C ALA A 43 -64.76 -13.63 54.01
N TYR A 44 -65.86 -13.05 54.50
CA TYR A 44 -66.64 -12.03 53.78
C TYR A 44 -65.82 -10.75 53.51
N LEU A 45 -65.16 -10.22 54.54
CA LEU A 45 -64.33 -9.03 54.39
C LEU A 45 -63.17 -9.28 53.44
N LYS A 46 -62.53 -10.46 53.52
CA LYS A 46 -61.47 -10.83 52.60
C LYS A 46 -61.96 -10.86 51.15
N ALA A 47 -63.10 -11.51 50.87
CA ALA A 47 -63.68 -11.54 49.53
C ALA A 47 -64.08 -10.14 49.02
N HIS A 48 -64.61 -9.29 49.89
CA HIS A 48 -64.96 -7.92 49.53
C HIS A 48 -63.71 -7.05 49.25
N VAL A 49 -62.67 -7.16 50.09
CA VAL A 49 -61.38 -6.50 49.87
C VAL A 49 -60.76 -6.99 48.57
N ASP A 50 -60.76 -8.30 48.30
CA ASP A 50 -60.23 -8.86 47.06
C ASP A 50 -60.96 -8.31 45.83
N THR A 51 -62.30 -8.19 45.91
CA THR A 51 -63.10 -7.59 44.82
C THR A 51 -62.74 -6.11 44.60
N LEU A 52 -62.52 -5.35 45.68
CA LEU A 52 -62.10 -3.95 45.60
C LEU A 52 -60.66 -3.81 45.08
N GLU A 53 -59.75 -4.67 45.52
CA GLU A 53 -58.36 -4.72 45.08
C GLU A 53 -58.26 -5.13 43.60
N GLU A 54 -59.15 -6.00 43.11
CA GLU A 54 -59.24 -6.33 41.69
C GLU A 54 -59.86 -5.18 40.87
N ALA A 55 -60.83 -4.44 41.43
CA ALA A 55 -61.45 -3.32 40.75
C ALA A 55 -60.58 -2.05 40.72
N LEU A 56 -59.75 -1.81 41.74
CA LEU A 56 -58.97 -0.57 41.89
C LEU A 56 -58.00 -0.30 40.72
N PRO A 57 -57.27 -1.29 40.18
CA PRO A 57 -56.46 -1.14 38.97
C PRO A 57 -57.26 -0.74 37.72
N THR A 58 -58.59 -0.94 37.71
CA THR A 58 -59.45 -0.59 36.56
C THR A 58 -59.96 0.85 36.61
N LYS A 59 -59.74 1.58 37.72
CA LYS A 59 -60.13 2.98 37.86
C LYS A 59 -58.95 3.90 37.55
N ALA A 60 -59.24 5.00 36.86
CA ALA A 60 -58.22 5.99 36.55
C ALA A 60 -57.91 6.86 37.79
N PRO A 61 -56.64 7.26 38.04
CA PRO A 61 -56.28 8.15 39.14
C PRO A 61 -57.07 9.47 39.14
N LEU A 62 -57.43 9.99 40.32
CA LEU A 62 -58.25 11.21 40.45
C LEU A 62 -57.53 12.48 39.96
N ASN A 63 -56.21 12.52 40.09
CA ASN A 63 -55.39 13.62 39.60
C ASN A 63 -54.68 13.19 38.30
N SER A 64 -55.14 13.75 37.18
CA SER A 64 -54.54 13.61 35.86
C SER A 64 -54.31 12.14 35.45
N PRO A 65 -55.39 11.35 35.27
CA PRO A 65 -55.22 10.00 34.77
C PRO A 65 -54.63 10.05 33.36
N ASP A 66 -53.65 9.18 33.11
CA ASP A 66 -53.22 8.91 31.74
C ASP A 66 -54.37 8.16 31.02
N PHE A 67 -54.93 8.78 29.99
CA PHE A 67 -55.94 8.12 29.14
C PHE A 67 -55.25 7.08 28.25
N THR A 68 -55.12 5.84 28.75
CA THR A 68 -54.60 4.71 27.95
C THR A 68 -55.72 4.11 27.08
N GLY A 69 -55.43 3.80 25.82
CA GLY A 69 -56.40 3.24 24.85
C GLY A 69 -57.09 4.28 23.95
N SER A 70 -58.21 3.92 23.34
CA SER A 70 -59.00 4.79 22.44
C SER A 70 -60.12 5.51 23.20
N ALA A 71 -59.77 6.51 24.03
CA ALA A 71 -60.77 7.27 24.80
C ALA A 71 -61.77 7.99 23.87
N MET A 72 -63.06 7.76 24.09
CA MET A 72 -64.14 8.42 23.33
C MET A 72 -64.69 9.60 24.14
N ALA A 73 -64.82 10.76 23.50
CA ALA A 73 -65.51 11.92 24.05
C ALA A 73 -66.53 12.46 23.03
N VAL A 74 -67.54 13.19 23.49
CA VAL A 74 -68.52 13.82 22.59
C VAL A 74 -67.83 14.94 21.82
N THR A 75 -67.84 14.87 20.49
CA THR A 75 -67.30 15.90 19.60
C THR A 75 -67.98 17.25 19.90
N PRO A 76 -67.22 18.28 20.33
CA PRO A 76 -67.76 19.62 20.54
C PRO A 76 -68.32 20.22 19.24
N ALA A 77 -69.18 21.22 19.35
CA ALA A 77 -69.62 21.98 18.19
C ALA A 77 -68.46 22.84 17.64
N ASP A 78 -68.48 23.16 16.35
CA ASP A 78 -67.54 24.08 15.73
C ASP A 78 -67.61 25.46 16.44
N GLY A 79 -66.46 25.99 16.87
CA GLY A 79 -66.36 27.26 17.60
C GLY A 79 -66.52 27.18 19.13
N ASP A 80 -66.69 25.97 19.71
CA ASP A 80 -66.65 25.76 21.17
C ASP A 80 -65.24 26.08 21.72
N SER A 81 -65.15 26.99 22.69
CA SER A 81 -63.90 27.44 23.34
C SER A 81 -63.87 27.15 24.84
N THR A 82 -64.72 26.21 25.30
CA THR A 82 -64.78 25.78 26.70
C THR A 82 -63.64 24.81 27.05
N ARG A 83 -63.51 24.44 28.34
CA ARG A 83 -62.49 23.49 28.85
C ARG A 83 -62.82 22.01 28.58
N ARG A 84 -63.69 21.71 27.62
CA ARG A 84 -64.05 20.33 27.24
C ARG A 84 -62.90 19.65 26.51
N LEU A 85 -62.82 18.31 26.56
CA LEU A 85 -61.85 17.55 25.78
C LEU A 85 -62.10 17.77 24.28
N ALA A 86 -61.05 18.13 23.53
CA ALA A 86 -61.10 18.24 22.09
C ALA A 86 -60.99 16.83 21.46
N THR A 87 -62.01 16.42 20.69
CA THR A 87 -61.93 15.15 19.95
C THR A 87 -61.07 15.30 18.71
N THR A 88 -60.46 14.20 18.26
CA THR A 88 -59.70 14.16 17.01
C THR A 88 -60.56 14.60 15.81
N GLU A 89 -61.85 14.25 15.81
CA GLU A 89 -62.81 14.69 14.79
C GLU A 89 -62.94 16.22 14.75
N TRP A 90 -63.10 16.86 15.91
CA TRP A 90 -63.18 18.32 16.03
C TRP A 90 -61.89 19.00 15.55
N VAL A 91 -60.73 18.51 16.02
CA VAL A 91 -59.42 19.06 15.62
C VAL A 91 -59.19 18.89 14.11
N GLN A 92 -59.53 17.74 13.54
CA GLN A 92 -59.42 17.51 12.09
C GLN A 92 -60.37 18.39 11.29
N GLY A 93 -61.59 18.62 11.79
CA GLY A 93 -62.58 19.52 11.16
C GLY A 93 -62.16 20.99 11.12
N LEU A 94 -61.31 21.43 12.05
CA LEU A 94 -60.72 22.78 12.05
C LEU A 94 -59.48 22.86 11.15
N ILE A 95 -58.57 21.88 11.27
CA ILE A 95 -57.29 21.89 10.53
C ILE A 95 -57.50 21.63 9.03
N ARG A 96 -58.42 20.72 8.67
CA ARG A 96 -58.72 20.36 7.27
C ARG A 96 -59.94 21.08 6.70
N GLY A 97 -60.65 21.85 7.53
CA GLY A 97 -61.89 22.49 7.13
C GLY A 97 -61.65 23.66 6.18
N GLN A 98 -62.57 23.82 5.23
CA GLN A 98 -62.60 24.91 4.28
C GLN A 98 -63.96 25.61 4.37
N THR A 99 -63.95 26.94 4.39
CA THR A 99 -65.16 27.76 4.28
C THR A 99 -65.18 28.50 2.95
N THR A 100 -66.32 28.48 2.27
CA THR A 100 -66.57 29.32 1.09
C THR A 100 -67.51 30.44 1.47
N LYS A 101 -67.07 31.70 1.31
CA LYS A 101 -67.85 32.90 1.61
C LYS A 101 -68.13 33.68 0.32
N ASN A 102 -69.41 33.89 0.02
CA ASN A 102 -69.82 34.81 -1.03
C ASN A 102 -69.74 36.26 -0.51
N ILE A 103 -69.00 37.11 -1.20
CA ILE A 103 -68.75 38.52 -0.86
C ILE A 103 -69.25 39.49 -1.93
N ALA A 104 -70.21 39.07 -2.78
CA ALA A 104 -70.81 39.93 -3.81
C ALA A 104 -71.46 41.21 -3.24
N ALA A 105 -71.85 41.20 -1.96
CA ALA A 105 -72.37 42.37 -1.26
C ALA A 105 -71.29 43.41 -0.91
N GLY A 106 -70.01 43.17 -1.25
CA GLY A 106 -68.88 44.03 -0.91
C GLY A 106 -68.32 43.70 0.47
N ASN A 107 -68.22 44.72 1.34
CA ASN A 107 -67.60 44.59 2.67
C ASN A 107 -68.32 43.53 3.54
N THR A 108 -67.58 42.50 3.96
CA THR A 108 -68.13 41.33 4.63
C THR A 108 -67.33 40.98 5.89
N ALA A 109 -68.01 40.63 6.98
CA ALA A 109 -67.38 40.08 8.19
C ALA A 109 -67.60 38.56 8.25
N LEU A 110 -66.55 37.82 8.61
CA LEU A 110 -66.62 36.39 8.87
C LEU A 110 -67.04 36.12 10.32
N THR A 111 -67.91 35.14 10.51
CA THR A 111 -68.26 34.65 11.85
C THR A 111 -67.09 33.89 12.48
N ALA A 112 -67.11 33.70 13.80
CA ALA A 112 -66.08 32.92 14.50
C ALA A 112 -65.94 31.48 13.96
N ILE A 113 -67.04 30.88 13.49
CA ILE A 113 -67.05 29.53 12.90
C ILE A 113 -66.38 29.54 11.51
N GLU A 114 -66.72 30.54 10.68
CA GLU A 114 -66.13 30.70 9.34
C GLU A 114 -64.63 31.02 9.42
N ALA A 115 -64.22 31.88 10.36
CA ALA A 115 -62.82 32.20 10.62
C ALA A 115 -62.07 31.06 11.33
N GLY A 116 -62.76 30.08 11.93
CA GLY A 116 -62.15 28.93 12.58
C GLY A 116 -61.57 27.90 11.61
N LYS A 117 -61.87 28.00 10.30
CA LYS A 117 -61.33 27.11 9.27
C LYS A 117 -59.99 27.61 8.74
N SER A 118 -59.05 26.70 8.48
CA SER A 118 -57.70 27.04 8.01
C SER A 118 -57.66 27.52 6.55
N ALA A 119 -58.66 27.15 5.74
CA ALA A 119 -58.80 27.55 4.35
C ALA A 119 -60.09 28.34 4.11
N ILE A 120 -59.97 29.49 3.44
CA ILE A 120 -61.10 30.38 3.15
C ILE A 120 -61.13 30.67 1.65
N ILE A 121 -62.25 30.39 0.99
CA ILE A 121 -62.48 30.76 -0.42
C ILE A 121 -63.48 31.90 -0.47
N LEU A 122 -63.08 32.99 -1.11
CA LEU A 122 -63.95 34.13 -1.37
C LEU A 122 -64.52 34.02 -2.78
N THR A 123 -65.83 34.12 -2.93
CA THR A 123 -66.54 34.05 -4.22
C THR A 123 -67.49 35.23 -4.38
N GLY A 124 -68.05 35.41 -5.57
CA GLY A 124 -69.03 36.47 -5.86
C GLY A 124 -68.56 37.43 -6.95
N ASN A 125 -69.51 38.10 -7.60
CA ASN A 125 -69.23 39.11 -8.63
C ASN A 125 -69.20 40.49 -7.99
N LEU A 126 -68.00 41.05 -7.85
CA LEU A 126 -67.79 42.36 -7.25
C LEU A 126 -68.19 43.47 -8.23
N THR A 127 -68.79 44.52 -7.69
CA THR A 127 -69.12 45.77 -8.39
C THR A 127 -68.31 46.96 -7.85
N GLY A 128 -67.42 46.72 -6.89
CA GLY A 128 -66.52 47.67 -6.25
C GLY A 128 -65.49 46.94 -5.37
N ASP A 129 -64.50 47.67 -4.87
CA ASP A 129 -63.50 47.11 -3.94
C ASP A 129 -64.17 46.62 -2.65
N ALA A 130 -63.73 45.46 -2.15
CA ALA A 130 -64.34 44.80 -1.01
C ALA A 130 -63.33 44.48 0.10
N THR A 131 -63.77 44.60 1.35
CA THR A 131 -63.01 44.16 2.52
C THR A 131 -63.65 42.92 3.15
N VAL A 132 -62.84 41.93 3.51
CA VAL A 132 -63.25 40.80 4.32
C VAL A 132 -62.56 40.89 5.67
N SER A 133 -63.33 40.94 6.75
CA SER A 133 -62.81 41.04 8.11
C SER A 133 -62.98 39.74 8.89
N VAL A 134 -61.95 39.34 9.64
CA VAL A 134 -62.01 38.28 10.65
C VAL A 134 -62.02 38.85 12.06
N PRO A 135 -62.59 38.16 13.07
CA PRO A 135 -62.47 38.57 14.46
C PRO A 135 -61.00 38.77 14.85
N ALA A 136 -60.70 39.79 15.67
CA ALA A 136 -59.35 40.14 16.10
C ALA A 136 -58.78 39.08 17.07
N ALA A 137 -58.37 37.96 16.50
CA ALA A 137 -57.75 36.85 17.20
C ALA A 137 -56.53 36.37 16.40
N ASN A 138 -55.50 35.91 17.11
CA ASN A 138 -54.31 35.31 16.49
C ASN A 138 -54.73 34.09 15.68
N GLY A 139 -54.48 34.12 14.38
CA GLY A 139 -54.90 33.05 13.46
C GLY A 139 -54.08 33.05 12.19
N ARG A 140 -54.09 31.90 11.49
CA ARG A 140 -53.40 31.70 10.21
C ARG A 140 -54.37 31.10 9.21
N TRP A 141 -54.40 31.66 8.01
CA TRP A 141 -55.32 31.25 6.96
C TRP A 141 -54.62 31.12 5.61
N THR A 142 -55.09 30.18 4.81
CA THR A 142 -54.91 30.21 3.35
C THR A 142 -56.16 30.78 2.72
N VAL A 143 -56.10 32.00 2.21
CA VAL A 143 -57.24 32.68 1.62
C VAL A 143 -57.14 32.67 0.10
N THR A 144 -58.18 32.19 -0.57
CA THR A 144 -58.24 32.10 -2.03
C THR A 144 -59.30 33.06 -2.55
N ASN A 145 -58.87 34.04 -3.34
CA ASN A 145 -59.78 34.98 -3.96
C ASN A 145 -60.27 34.45 -5.33
N ARG A 146 -61.51 33.96 -5.39
CA ARG A 146 -62.20 33.53 -6.63
C ARG A 146 -63.33 34.48 -7.03
N THR A 147 -63.28 35.75 -6.63
CA THR A 147 -64.28 36.72 -7.10
C THR A 147 -64.16 37.01 -8.59
N THR A 148 -65.22 37.56 -9.17
CA THR A 148 -65.26 38.13 -10.53
C THR A 148 -65.48 39.65 -10.45
N GLY A 149 -65.27 40.40 -11.53
CA GLY A 149 -65.57 41.84 -11.60
C GLY A 149 -64.39 42.81 -11.64
N GLY A 150 -63.13 42.35 -11.56
CA GLY A 150 -61.96 43.22 -11.75
C GLY A 150 -61.65 44.19 -10.61
N PHE A 151 -62.27 44.00 -9.44
CA PHE A 151 -62.06 44.82 -8.24
C PHE A 151 -61.15 44.12 -7.22
N THR A 152 -60.61 44.90 -6.29
CA THR A 152 -59.70 44.39 -5.27
C THR A 152 -60.43 43.82 -4.06
N VAL A 153 -59.80 42.85 -3.40
CA VAL A 153 -60.26 42.27 -2.13
C VAL A 153 -59.17 42.46 -1.09
N THR A 154 -59.50 43.11 0.02
CA THR A 154 -58.60 43.27 1.17
C THR A 154 -59.07 42.37 2.31
N PHE A 155 -58.22 41.44 2.74
CA PHE A 155 -58.48 40.57 3.88
C PHE A 155 -57.81 41.14 5.14
N ARG A 156 -58.58 41.44 6.19
CA ARG A 156 -58.10 42.21 7.36
C ARG A 156 -58.59 41.66 8.69
N ALA A 157 -57.91 42.03 9.76
CA ALA A 157 -58.46 41.92 11.11
C ALA A 157 -59.54 42.98 11.34
N ALA A 158 -60.53 42.69 12.20
CA ALA A 158 -61.56 43.65 12.56
C ALA A 158 -60.93 44.88 13.25
N GLY A 159 -60.95 46.03 12.56
CA GLY A 159 -60.41 47.30 13.08
C GLY A 159 -58.93 47.57 12.78
N GLY A 160 -58.23 46.65 12.10
CA GLY A 160 -56.82 46.79 11.74
C GLY A 160 -56.53 46.80 10.24
N GLY A 161 -55.25 46.76 9.91
CA GLY A 161 -54.66 46.67 8.58
C GLY A 161 -54.95 45.34 7.88
N GLY A 162 -54.86 45.36 6.55
CA GLY A 162 -55.27 44.27 5.68
C GLY A 162 -54.26 43.91 4.60
N VAL A 163 -54.38 42.69 4.10
CA VAL A 163 -53.60 42.15 2.99
C VAL A 163 -54.44 42.17 1.72
N LEU A 164 -53.88 42.73 0.65
CA LEU A 164 -54.49 42.70 -0.68
C LEU A 164 -54.42 41.28 -1.27
N LEU A 165 -55.55 40.75 -1.72
CA LEU A 165 -55.64 39.44 -2.35
C LEU A 165 -55.94 39.60 -3.84
N ALA A 166 -54.95 39.31 -4.69
CA ALA A 166 -55.13 39.35 -6.13
C ALA A 166 -56.19 38.34 -6.61
N GLN A 167 -57.01 38.74 -7.58
CA GLN A 167 -58.06 37.90 -8.14
C GLN A 167 -57.48 36.62 -8.76
N GLY A 168 -58.11 35.48 -8.47
CA GLY A 168 -57.68 34.15 -8.93
C GLY A 168 -56.46 33.58 -8.20
N LYS A 169 -55.97 34.24 -7.14
CA LYS A 169 -54.79 33.80 -6.37
C LYS A 169 -55.18 33.33 -4.96
N SER A 170 -54.30 32.50 -4.41
CA SER A 170 -54.33 32.08 -3.01
C SER A 170 -53.13 32.66 -2.28
N GLN A 171 -53.33 33.13 -1.05
CA GLN A 171 -52.27 33.70 -0.23
C GLN A 171 -52.38 33.21 1.21
N GLN A 172 -51.22 32.89 1.80
CA GLN A 172 -51.12 32.62 3.23
C GLN A 172 -51.00 33.93 3.99
N VAL A 173 -51.84 34.10 5.00
CA VAL A 173 -51.93 35.30 5.83
C VAL A 173 -52.00 34.89 7.29
N TRP A 174 -51.52 35.76 8.17
CA TRP A 174 -51.61 35.57 9.60
C TRP A 174 -51.97 36.89 10.29
N CYS A 175 -52.74 36.81 11.37
CA CYS A 175 -53.10 37.95 12.19
C CYS A 175 -52.22 37.96 13.44
N ASP A 176 -51.60 39.10 13.74
CA ASP A 176 -50.76 39.32 14.93
C ASP A 176 -51.57 39.74 16.18
N GLY A 177 -52.90 39.74 16.05
CA GLY A 177 -53.85 40.21 17.06
C GLY A 177 -54.42 41.60 16.75
N THR A 178 -53.76 42.37 15.88
CA THR A 178 -54.18 43.72 15.47
C THR A 178 -54.35 43.83 13.96
N ASP A 179 -53.35 43.42 13.18
CA ASP A 179 -53.30 43.59 11.73
C ASP A 179 -53.18 42.23 11.01
N MET A 180 -53.69 42.19 9.77
CA MET A 180 -53.46 41.04 8.89
C MET A 180 -52.15 41.24 8.13
N LEU A 181 -51.25 40.27 8.26
CA LEU A 181 -49.94 40.27 7.64
C LEU A 181 -49.84 39.15 6.61
N PRO A 182 -49.23 39.41 5.44
CA PRO A 182 -48.93 38.33 4.52
C PRO A 182 -47.87 37.43 5.15
N THR A 183 -47.91 36.13 4.86
CA THR A 183 -46.75 35.26 5.10
C THR A 183 -45.74 35.55 3.98
N THR A 184 -45.15 36.75 3.99
CA THR A 184 -44.03 37.05 3.11
C THR A 184 -42.85 36.25 3.61
N THR A 185 -42.25 35.46 2.72
CA THR A 185 -40.87 35.04 2.90
C THR A 185 -40.05 36.33 2.87
N GLU A 186 -39.75 36.92 4.02
CA GLU A 186 -38.70 37.94 4.14
C GLU A 186 -37.38 37.27 3.78
N ALA A 187 -37.15 37.05 2.50
CA ALA A 187 -35.94 36.47 2.01
C ALA A 187 -34.89 37.59 1.94
N ARG A 188 -34.33 37.93 3.11
CA ARG A 188 -32.95 38.44 3.15
C ARG A 188 -32.11 37.38 2.44
N ASN A 189 -31.64 37.68 1.23
CA ASN A 189 -30.91 36.78 0.33
C ASN A 189 -31.79 35.72 -0.38
N LEU A 190 -32.85 36.15 -1.07
CA LEU A 190 -33.62 35.26 -1.95
C LEU A 190 -32.72 34.65 -3.05
N SER A 191 -32.50 33.34 -2.98
CA SER A 191 -31.82 32.60 -4.05
C SER A 191 -32.79 32.35 -5.21
N LEU A 192 -32.59 33.03 -6.33
CA LEU A 192 -33.41 32.87 -7.53
C LEU A 192 -32.91 31.65 -8.32
N THR A 193 -33.48 30.48 -8.09
CA THR A 193 -33.19 29.26 -8.85
C THR A 193 -34.08 29.13 -10.09
N GLY A 194 -33.58 28.51 -11.17
CA GLY A 194 -34.33 28.34 -12.44
C GLY A 194 -34.14 29.51 -13.41
N THR A 195 -35.17 29.82 -14.21
CA THR A 195 -35.18 30.95 -15.18
C THR A 195 -36.20 32.01 -14.77
N PRO A 196 -35.91 32.87 -13.77
CA PRO A 196 -36.81 33.91 -13.32
C PRO A 196 -37.11 34.92 -14.44
N THR A 197 -38.35 35.38 -14.54
CA THR A 197 -38.76 36.47 -15.45
C THR A 197 -38.86 37.78 -14.68
N ALA A 198 -38.33 38.86 -15.25
CA ALA A 198 -38.50 40.22 -14.74
C ALA A 198 -38.70 41.18 -15.93
N PRO A 199 -39.38 42.34 -15.73
CA PRO A 199 -39.50 43.37 -16.75
C PRO A 199 -38.11 43.85 -17.20
N THR A 200 -37.91 44.03 -18.50
CA THR A 200 -36.65 44.60 -19.01
C THR A 200 -36.73 46.11 -18.93
N ALA A 201 -35.84 46.70 -18.13
CA ALA A 201 -35.75 48.15 -17.99
C ALA A 201 -35.29 48.81 -19.32
N PRO A 202 -35.68 50.07 -19.58
CA PRO A 202 -35.14 50.85 -20.69
C PRO A 202 -33.62 51.03 -20.59
N ALA A 203 -32.94 51.20 -21.74
CA ALA A 203 -31.52 51.53 -21.78
C ALA A 203 -31.23 52.84 -21.01
N GLY A 204 -30.09 52.90 -20.30
CA GLY A 204 -29.74 54.03 -19.43
C GLY A 204 -30.34 53.98 -18.00
N THR A 205 -31.10 52.94 -17.64
CA THR A 205 -31.63 52.81 -16.27
C THR A 205 -30.51 52.52 -15.26
N ALA A 206 -30.28 53.42 -14.30
CA ALA A 206 -29.32 53.27 -13.21
C ALA A 206 -30.03 53.20 -11.83
N THR A 207 -30.64 52.05 -11.51
CA THR A 207 -31.36 51.83 -10.24
C THR A 207 -30.98 50.50 -9.60
N THR A 208 -31.47 50.22 -8.39
CA THR A 208 -31.24 48.96 -7.67
C THR A 208 -32.11 47.78 -8.14
N GLN A 209 -32.81 47.92 -9.27
CA GLN A 209 -33.63 46.84 -9.84
C GLN A 209 -32.76 45.66 -10.32
N LEU A 210 -33.31 44.45 -10.28
CA LEU A 210 -32.66 43.27 -10.86
C LEU A 210 -32.51 43.44 -12.38
N ALA A 211 -31.27 43.35 -12.87
CA ALA A 211 -30.98 43.38 -14.29
C ALA A 211 -31.42 42.06 -14.96
N THR A 212 -32.26 42.15 -16.00
CA THR A 212 -32.57 40.99 -16.84
C THR A 212 -31.41 40.66 -17.77
N THR A 213 -31.33 39.41 -18.24
CA THR A 213 -30.36 39.03 -19.28
C THR A 213 -30.55 39.83 -20.57
N ALA A 214 -31.78 40.27 -20.87
CA ALA A 214 -32.06 41.15 -22.00
C ALA A 214 -31.48 42.56 -21.79
N PHE A 215 -31.62 43.14 -20.59
CA PHE A 215 -30.98 44.41 -20.23
C PHE A 215 -29.44 44.32 -20.29
N ALA A 216 -28.86 43.26 -19.71
CA ALA A 216 -27.41 43.02 -19.75
C ALA A 216 -26.89 42.83 -21.18
N ARG A 217 -27.67 42.18 -22.06
CA ARG A 217 -27.31 42.01 -23.48
C ARG A 217 -27.37 43.30 -24.28
N GLN A 218 -28.31 44.20 -23.97
CA GLN A 218 -28.36 45.53 -24.59
C GLN A 218 -27.08 46.32 -24.30
N TRP A 219 -26.53 46.21 -23.09
CA TRP A 219 -25.24 46.83 -22.74
C TRP A 219 -24.04 46.08 -23.34
N GLY A 220 -23.96 44.77 -23.22
CA GLY A 220 -22.77 44.00 -23.62
C GLY A 220 -22.48 43.93 -25.13
N ARG A 221 -23.43 44.28 -25.99
CA ARG A 221 -23.26 44.34 -27.46
C ARG A 221 -23.82 45.60 -28.11
N GLY A 222 -24.25 46.57 -27.31
CA GLY A 222 -24.82 47.81 -27.80
C GLY A 222 -23.78 48.67 -28.52
N ARG A 223 -24.14 49.17 -29.69
CA ARG A 223 -23.42 50.25 -30.38
C ARG A 223 -24.35 51.46 -30.42
N ALA A 224 -23.90 52.58 -29.88
CA ALA A 224 -24.55 53.88 -30.04
C ALA A 224 -24.12 54.45 -31.39
N GLU A 225 -25.07 54.69 -32.30
CA GLU A 225 -24.78 55.34 -33.58
C GLU A 225 -25.20 56.81 -33.51
N ILE A 226 -24.25 57.72 -33.75
CA ILE A 226 -24.45 59.16 -33.64
C ILE A 226 -24.11 59.79 -34.99
N ASP A 227 -25.12 60.35 -35.65
CA ASP A 227 -24.91 61.14 -36.86
C ASP A 227 -24.36 62.52 -36.48
N VAL A 228 -23.15 62.82 -36.96
CA VAL A 228 -22.47 64.09 -36.73
C VAL A 228 -22.56 65.07 -37.90
N SER A 229 -23.41 64.81 -38.90
CA SER A 229 -23.52 65.61 -40.13
C SER A 229 -23.84 67.10 -39.88
N ALA A 230 -24.51 67.44 -38.77
CA ALA A 230 -24.83 68.82 -38.42
C ALA A 230 -23.58 69.69 -38.13
N GLY A 231 -22.44 69.07 -37.79
CA GLY A 231 -21.24 69.79 -37.37
C GLY A 231 -21.39 70.52 -36.02
N GLY A 232 -20.40 71.31 -35.64
CA GLY A 232 -20.49 72.15 -34.44
C GLY A 232 -20.41 71.34 -33.14
N THR A 233 -21.23 71.66 -32.13
CA THR A 233 -21.27 70.92 -30.85
C THR A 233 -22.51 70.05 -30.77
N ILE A 234 -22.33 68.75 -30.52
CA ILE A 234 -23.39 67.75 -30.43
C ILE A 234 -23.36 67.16 -29.02
N THR A 235 -24.51 67.17 -28.34
CA THR A 235 -24.71 66.56 -27.02
C THR A 235 -25.75 65.46 -27.16
N PRO A 236 -25.35 64.18 -27.24
CA PRO A 236 -26.28 63.06 -27.27
C PRO A 236 -27.06 62.99 -25.96
N ALA A 237 -28.34 62.61 -26.04
CA ALA A 237 -29.08 62.23 -24.83
C ALA A 237 -28.52 60.91 -24.27
N ASP A 238 -28.58 60.71 -22.96
CA ASP A 238 -28.09 59.48 -22.30
C ASP A 238 -28.73 58.21 -22.89
N THR A 239 -29.98 58.32 -23.33
CA THR A 239 -30.73 57.24 -24.00
C THR A 239 -30.18 56.86 -25.37
N ALA A 240 -29.38 57.72 -26.01
CA ALA A 240 -28.73 57.45 -27.30
C ALA A 240 -27.42 56.66 -27.14
N LEU A 241 -26.80 56.68 -25.95
CA LEU A 241 -25.53 56.01 -25.65
C LEU A 241 -25.75 54.54 -25.22
N THR A 242 -26.28 53.76 -26.17
CA THR A 242 -26.61 52.35 -25.96
C THR A 242 -25.37 51.45 -26.06
N GLY A 243 -24.54 51.40 -25.00
CA GLY A 243 -23.45 50.43 -24.86
C GLY A 243 -22.02 51.00 -24.92
N PRO A 244 -20.99 50.14 -24.88
CA PRO A 244 -19.59 50.54 -24.73
C PRO A 244 -18.95 51.04 -26.04
N ILE A 245 -19.67 51.00 -27.16
CA ILE A 245 -19.16 51.44 -28.46
C ILE A 245 -20.00 52.62 -28.94
N ILE A 246 -19.33 53.71 -29.29
CA ILE A 246 -19.93 54.88 -29.94
C ILE A 246 -19.39 54.94 -31.37
N SER A 247 -20.28 54.86 -32.35
CA SER A 247 -19.98 54.97 -33.77
C SER A 247 -20.47 56.31 -34.30
N LEU A 248 -19.55 57.13 -34.77
CA LEU A 248 -19.85 58.42 -35.38
C LEU A 248 -19.98 58.26 -36.89
N THR A 249 -21.04 58.80 -37.48
CA THR A 249 -21.33 58.74 -38.91
C THR A 249 -21.62 60.14 -39.46
N GLY A 250 -21.66 60.30 -40.78
CA GLY A 250 -22.01 61.58 -41.41
C GLY A 250 -20.83 62.38 -41.96
N SER A 251 -21.14 63.46 -42.67
CA SER A 251 -20.15 64.30 -43.38
C SER A 251 -20.25 65.77 -42.95
N PRO A 252 -19.77 66.14 -41.75
CA PRO A 252 -19.86 67.51 -41.27
C PRO A 252 -19.02 68.48 -42.12
N GLY A 253 -19.58 69.66 -42.39
CA GLY A 253 -18.89 70.73 -43.15
C GLY A 253 -17.82 71.49 -42.34
N ALA A 254 -17.70 71.24 -41.04
CA ALA A 254 -16.75 71.88 -40.13
C ALA A 254 -16.30 70.91 -39.03
N ALA A 255 -15.32 71.32 -38.21
CA ALA A 255 -14.89 70.53 -37.05
C ALA A 255 -16.06 70.31 -36.08
N THR A 256 -16.21 69.07 -35.60
CA THR A 256 -17.29 68.68 -34.69
C THR A 256 -16.77 68.40 -33.29
N THR A 257 -17.54 68.79 -32.28
CA THR A 257 -17.33 68.47 -30.87
C THR A 257 -18.47 67.58 -30.39
N LEU A 258 -18.14 66.43 -29.82
CA LEU A 258 -19.09 65.55 -29.13
C LEU A 258 -18.98 65.79 -27.61
N ILE A 259 -20.10 66.12 -26.97
CA ILE A 259 -20.20 66.29 -25.52
C ILE A 259 -20.75 65.01 -24.91
N LEU A 260 -19.94 64.30 -24.12
CA LEU A 260 -20.39 63.13 -23.38
C LEU A 260 -21.07 63.54 -22.06
N PRO A 261 -21.98 62.70 -21.53
CA PRO A 261 -22.62 62.98 -20.25
C PRO A 261 -21.62 63.06 -19.10
N GLY A 262 -22.01 63.75 -18.03
CA GLY A 262 -21.20 63.99 -16.84
C GLY A 262 -21.08 62.80 -15.88
N GLU A 263 -21.27 61.58 -16.37
CA GLU A 263 -21.15 60.35 -15.58
C GLU A 263 -19.89 59.59 -15.96
N ALA A 264 -19.29 58.87 -15.00
CA ALA A 264 -18.09 58.09 -15.24
C ALA A 264 -18.38 56.87 -16.12
N ALA A 265 -17.68 56.75 -17.25
CA ALA A 265 -17.89 55.67 -18.21
C ALA A 265 -16.71 55.52 -19.20
N ASP A 266 -16.59 54.31 -19.75
CA ASP A 266 -15.58 53.93 -20.73
C ASP A 266 -16.23 53.59 -22.07
N TRP A 267 -15.69 54.14 -23.16
CA TRP A 267 -16.17 53.87 -24.51
C TRP A 267 -15.05 53.62 -25.51
N ILE A 268 -15.37 52.80 -26.51
CA ILE A 268 -14.62 52.75 -27.77
C ILE A 268 -15.32 53.70 -28.74
N LEU A 269 -14.64 54.76 -29.15
CA LEU A 269 -15.15 55.68 -30.16
C LEU A 269 -14.63 55.27 -31.54
N LEU A 270 -15.55 55.07 -32.49
CA LEU A 270 -15.27 54.77 -33.89
C LEU A 270 -15.64 56.03 -34.69
N ASN A 271 -14.65 56.78 -35.19
CA ASN A 271 -14.95 57.95 -36.01
C ASN A 271 -15.06 57.58 -37.50
N GLY A 272 -16.26 57.21 -37.94
CA GLY A 272 -16.59 56.99 -39.36
C GLY A 272 -17.01 58.26 -40.11
N SER A 273 -16.95 59.43 -39.47
CA SER A 273 -17.27 60.70 -40.14
C SER A 273 -16.13 61.19 -41.03
N THR A 274 -16.39 62.17 -41.89
CA THR A 274 -15.36 62.74 -42.79
C THR A 274 -14.40 63.73 -42.14
N GLN A 275 -14.60 64.05 -40.85
CA GLN A 275 -13.78 65.03 -40.13
C GLN A 275 -13.26 64.50 -38.80
N THR A 276 -12.24 65.14 -38.25
CA THR A 276 -11.79 64.89 -36.88
C THR A 276 -12.87 65.37 -35.90
N VAL A 277 -13.28 64.51 -34.98
CA VAL A 277 -14.24 64.83 -33.92
C VAL A 277 -13.49 64.99 -32.61
N THR A 278 -13.73 66.10 -31.91
CA THR A 278 -13.20 66.33 -30.57
C THR A 278 -14.21 65.88 -29.53
N VAL A 279 -13.83 65.01 -28.61
CA VAL A 279 -14.72 64.50 -27.56
C VAL A 279 -14.34 65.09 -26.21
N ARG A 280 -15.31 65.61 -25.47
CA ARG A 280 -15.11 66.24 -24.16
C ARG A 280 -16.37 66.21 -23.30
N THR A 281 -16.26 66.53 -22.02
CA THR A 281 -17.41 66.79 -21.13
C THR A 281 -17.87 68.25 -21.24
N ALA A 282 -19.06 68.55 -20.73
CA ALA A 282 -19.54 69.91 -20.61
C ALA A 282 -18.64 70.71 -19.63
N GLY A 283 -17.97 71.75 -20.13
CA GLY A 283 -17.08 72.60 -19.33
C GLY A 283 -15.58 72.32 -19.44
N GLN A 284 -15.17 71.18 -20.03
CA GLN A 284 -13.76 70.92 -20.31
C GLN A 284 -13.25 71.83 -21.44
N SER A 285 -12.12 72.50 -21.23
CA SER A 285 -11.38 73.21 -22.29
C SER A 285 -10.46 72.25 -23.03
N GLY A 286 -10.54 72.21 -24.37
CA GLY A 286 -9.88 71.17 -25.16
C GLY A 286 -10.66 69.85 -25.14
N GLY A 287 -10.03 68.76 -25.54
CA GLY A 287 -10.67 67.44 -25.57
C GLY A 287 -9.81 66.40 -26.28
N VAL A 288 -10.38 65.20 -26.42
CA VAL A 288 -9.74 64.08 -27.11
C VAL A 288 -10.14 64.11 -28.58
N ALA A 289 -9.19 64.45 -29.46
CA ALA A 289 -9.41 64.36 -30.90
C ALA A 289 -9.41 62.90 -31.37
N VAL A 290 -10.37 62.54 -32.20
CA VAL A 290 -10.40 61.27 -32.92
C VAL A 290 -10.51 61.57 -34.41
N THR A 291 -9.47 61.23 -35.15
CA THR A 291 -9.31 61.52 -36.57
C THR A 291 -10.31 60.70 -37.40
N SER A 292 -10.69 61.22 -38.57
CA SER A 292 -11.56 60.49 -39.50
C SER A 292 -10.99 59.11 -39.85
N GLY A 293 -11.85 58.08 -39.85
CA GLY A 293 -11.50 56.69 -40.15
C GLY A 293 -10.76 55.96 -39.01
N ARG A 294 -10.51 56.62 -37.88
CA ARG A 294 -9.76 56.07 -36.75
C ARG A 294 -10.67 55.69 -35.60
N SER A 295 -10.18 54.78 -34.77
CA SER A 295 -10.83 54.38 -33.52
C SER A 295 -9.98 54.81 -32.34
N ARG A 296 -10.60 55.16 -31.21
CA ARG A 296 -9.87 55.53 -29.98
C ARG A 296 -10.61 55.04 -28.76
N LEU A 297 -9.87 54.49 -27.79
CA LEU A 297 -10.41 54.23 -26.47
C LEU A 297 -10.48 55.55 -25.71
N ILE A 298 -11.65 55.87 -25.17
CA ILE A 298 -11.90 57.09 -24.40
C ILE A 298 -12.58 56.72 -23.08
N TRP A 299 -12.31 57.50 -22.04
CA TRP A 299 -12.91 57.34 -20.73
C TRP A 299 -13.18 58.71 -20.13
N THR A 300 -14.21 58.80 -19.29
CA THR A 300 -14.56 60.00 -18.55
C THR A 300 -14.70 59.67 -17.07
N ASP A 301 -14.25 60.58 -16.21
CA ASP A 301 -14.52 60.55 -14.77
C ASP A 301 -15.77 61.35 -14.37
N GLY A 302 -16.52 61.83 -15.37
CA GLY A 302 -17.66 62.74 -15.23
C GLY A 302 -17.27 64.22 -15.31
N SER A 303 -16.00 64.56 -15.13
CA SER A 303 -15.48 65.94 -15.17
C SER A 303 -14.65 66.24 -16.43
N SER A 304 -13.94 65.24 -16.96
CA SER A 304 -13.13 65.38 -18.17
C SER A 304 -13.06 64.07 -18.96
N VAL A 305 -12.93 64.19 -20.29
CA VAL A 305 -12.64 63.05 -21.16
C VAL A 305 -11.13 62.93 -21.37
N ALA A 306 -10.63 61.72 -21.17
CA ALA A 306 -9.28 61.29 -21.52
C ALA A 306 -9.35 60.12 -22.53
N GLY A 307 -8.23 59.82 -23.20
CA GLY A 307 -8.20 58.78 -24.22
C GLY A 307 -6.82 58.19 -24.42
N SER A 308 -6.75 57.04 -25.07
CA SER A 308 -5.50 56.31 -25.32
C SER A 308 -4.48 57.20 -26.04
N PRO A 309 -3.16 57.03 -25.78
CA PRO A 309 -2.13 57.89 -26.36
C PRO A 309 -2.04 57.77 -27.89
N THR A 310 -2.46 56.62 -28.45
CA THR A 310 -2.50 56.37 -29.89
C THR A 310 -3.92 56.00 -30.35
N GLU A 311 -4.28 56.43 -31.54
CA GLU A 311 -5.45 55.94 -32.27
C GLU A 311 -5.18 54.56 -32.88
N LEU A 312 -6.24 53.76 -33.06
CA LEU A 312 -6.19 52.41 -33.57
C LEU A 312 -6.62 52.38 -35.05
N GLU A 313 -5.82 51.75 -35.91
CA GLU A 313 -6.17 51.34 -37.29
C GLU A 313 -6.25 49.82 -37.38
N GLY A 314 -7.28 49.28 -38.04
CA GLY A 314 -7.41 47.87 -38.47
C GLY A 314 -6.76 46.82 -37.57
N VAL A 315 -7.51 46.24 -36.62
CA VAL A 315 -7.00 45.35 -35.55
C VAL A 315 -6.26 44.12 -36.11
N ALA A 316 -4.95 44.24 -36.24
CA ALA A 316 -4.03 43.19 -35.84
C ALA A 316 -3.32 43.70 -34.59
N LEU A 317 -3.39 42.96 -33.48
CA LEU A 317 -2.55 43.20 -32.30
C LEU A 317 -1.10 42.97 -32.71
N ARG A 318 -0.46 43.98 -33.30
CA ARG A 318 0.95 43.96 -33.67
C ARG A 318 1.70 44.79 -32.64
N GLY A 319 2.31 44.08 -31.69
CA GLY A 319 3.13 44.57 -30.62
C GLY A 319 3.44 43.43 -29.64
N THR A 320 4.57 43.49 -28.93
CA THR A 320 4.84 42.62 -27.79
C THR A 320 3.85 42.97 -26.67
N SER A 321 2.79 42.17 -26.53
CA SER A 321 1.84 42.29 -25.42
C SER A 321 2.55 41.96 -24.10
N THR A 322 2.65 42.93 -23.19
CA THR A 322 3.11 42.70 -21.82
C THR A 322 1.89 42.45 -20.94
N ALA A 323 1.73 41.23 -20.46
CA ALA A 323 0.82 40.92 -19.34
C ALA A 323 1.67 40.67 -18.08
N VAL A 324 1.14 41.01 -16.92
CA VAL A 324 1.80 40.68 -15.64
C VAL A 324 1.82 39.16 -15.51
N THR A 325 3.00 38.57 -15.36
CA THR A 325 3.14 37.12 -15.19
C THR A 325 2.44 36.72 -13.88
N PRO A 326 1.37 35.88 -13.93
CA PRO A 326 0.65 35.46 -12.75
C PRO A 326 1.53 34.67 -11.78
N SER A 327 1.08 34.47 -10.55
CA SER A 327 1.71 33.48 -9.66
C SER A 327 1.65 32.08 -10.31
N PRO A 328 2.67 31.21 -10.16
CA PRO A 328 2.61 29.81 -10.61
C PRO A 328 1.44 29.01 -10.02
N SER A 329 0.86 29.47 -8.90
CA SER A 329 -0.31 28.86 -8.25
C SER A 329 -1.64 29.47 -8.67
N ALA A 330 -1.66 30.40 -9.62
CA ALA A 330 -2.88 31.07 -10.06
C ALA A 330 -3.82 30.07 -10.75
N ASN A 331 -5.07 29.98 -10.27
CA ASN A 331 -6.14 29.14 -10.82
C ASN A 331 -7.36 29.98 -11.26
N ASN A 332 -7.11 31.25 -11.58
CA ASN A 332 -8.12 32.22 -11.96
C ASN A 332 -8.14 32.42 -13.49
N THR A 333 -8.93 33.38 -13.96
CA THR A 333 -9.13 33.66 -15.39
C THR A 333 -8.14 34.68 -15.96
N GLU A 334 -6.96 34.85 -15.35
CA GLU A 334 -5.94 35.80 -15.84
C GLU A 334 -5.35 35.35 -17.19
N LEU A 335 -4.89 36.34 -17.98
CA LEU A 335 -4.18 36.09 -19.23
C LEU A 335 -2.81 35.48 -18.94
N VAL A 336 -2.55 34.32 -19.55
CA VAL A 336 -1.33 33.57 -19.33
C VAL A 336 -0.18 34.11 -20.19
N THR A 337 0.98 34.42 -19.58
CA THR A 337 2.19 34.83 -20.32
C THR A 337 2.99 33.62 -20.80
N THR A 338 3.79 33.80 -21.87
CA THR A 338 4.74 32.76 -22.32
C THR A 338 5.75 32.40 -21.23
N GLU A 339 6.10 33.35 -20.38
CA GLU A 339 6.96 33.14 -19.20
C GLU A 339 6.28 32.25 -18.16
N TRP A 340 5.00 32.48 -17.87
CA TRP A 340 4.22 31.61 -16.99
C TRP A 340 4.08 30.20 -17.56
N VAL A 341 3.79 30.06 -18.86
CA VAL A 341 3.74 28.74 -19.53
C VAL A 341 5.09 28.05 -19.45
N ARG A 342 6.20 28.78 -19.65
CA ARG A 342 7.56 28.22 -19.49
C ARG A 342 7.82 27.81 -18.04
N ALA A 343 7.38 28.57 -17.04
CA ALA A 343 7.55 28.23 -15.63
C ALA A 343 6.71 27.00 -15.22
N LEU A 344 5.46 26.93 -15.67
CA LEU A 344 4.57 25.78 -15.46
C LEU A 344 5.14 24.52 -16.15
N LEU A 345 5.57 24.66 -17.41
CA LEU A 345 6.20 23.57 -18.15
C LEU A 345 7.56 23.20 -17.58
N ALA A 346 8.36 24.13 -17.06
CA ALA A 346 9.61 23.80 -16.36
C ALA A 346 9.36 23.04 -15.05
N GLY A 347 8.24 23.29 -14.37
CA GLY A 347 7.79 22.51 -13.21
C GLY A 347 7.15 21.15 -13.55
N GLN A 348 6.87 20.88 -14.83
CA GLN A 348 6.28 19.62 -15.33
C GLN A 348 7.20 18.85 -16.30
N ALA A 349 8.25 19.49 -16.83
CA ALA A 349 9.20 18.92 -17.76
C ALA A 349 10.22 18.10 -16.96
N VAL A 350 10.06 16.78 -17.01
CA VAL A 350 11.00 15.81 -16.43
C VAL A 350 12.42 15.95 -17.01
N TYR A 351 12.57 16.61 -18.16
CA TYR A 351 13.84 16.83 -18.84
C TYR A 351 14.02 18.30 -19.23
N THR A 352 15.17 18.87 -18.88
CA THR A 352 15.63 20.21 -19.22
C THR A 352 16.68 20.17 -20.33
N THR A 353 17.01 21.33 -20.93
CA THR A 353 18.02 21.43 -22.00
C THR A 353 19.34 20.78 -21.58
N GLY A 354 19.88 19.92 -22.45
CA GLY A 354 21.10 19.16 -22.18
C GLY A 354 20.89 17.80 -21.53
N ASP A 355 19.72 17.55 -20.94
CA ASP A 355 19.42 16.22 -20.42
C ASP A 355 19.33 15.21 -21.56
N THR A 356 19.83 14.02 -21.30
CA THR A 356 19.85 12.92 -22.26
C THR A 356 18.89 11.82 -21.85
N LYS A 357 18.26 11.17 -22.82
CA LYS A 357 17.49 9.94 -22.59
C LYS A 357 17.83 8.86 -23.60
N LEU A 358 17.72 7.62 -23.15
CA LEU A 358 17.86 6.43 -23.99
C LEU A 358 16.56 6.16 -24.76
N THR A 359 16.68 5.65 -25.97
CA THR A 359 15.52 5.34 -26.82
C THR A 359 15.78 4.21 -27.81
N LEU A 360 14.72 3.47 -28.14
CA LEU A 360 14.69 2.51 -29.25
C LEU A 360 14.30 3.18 -30.59
N LYS A 361 13.97 4.47 -30.58
CA LYS A 361 13.51 5.20 -31.78
C LYS A 361 14.68 5.51 -32.71
N ALA A 362 14.45 5.40 -34.02
CA ALA A 362 15.42 5.78 -35.05
C ALA A 362 15.47 7.29 -35.33
N ALA A 363 14.40 8.03 -35.00
CA ALA A 363 14.30 9.48 -35.15
C ALA A 363 14.09 10.15 -33.79
N ALA A 364 14.62 11.37 -33.63
CA ALA A 364 14.50 12.12 -32.39
C ALA A 364 13.07 12.62 -32.19
N ASP A 365 12.62 12.67 -30.93
CA ASP A 365 11.34 13.29 -30.58
C ASP A 365 11.35 14.79 -30.88
N PRO A 366 10.19 15.44 -31.11
CA PRO A 366 10.12 16.89 -31.22
C PRO A 366 10.76 17.59 -30.02
N GLY A 367 11.67 18.54 -30.28
CA GLY A 367 12.44 19.22 -29.24
C GLY A 367 13.65 18.43 -28.70
N TRP A 368 14.06 17.36 -29.39
CA TRP A 368 15.24 16.54 -29.08
C TRP A 368 16.13 16.38 -30.32
N LEU A 369 17.39 16.02 -30.10
CA LEU A 369 18.36 15.67 -31.15
C LEU A 369 19.11 14.37 -30.82
N MET A 370 19.44 13.57 -31.82
CA MET A 370 20.29 12.39 -31.64
C MET A 370 21.76 12.82 -31.43
N LEU A 371 22.45 12.19 -30.48
CA LEU A 371 23.87 12.41 -30.20
C LEU A 371 24.76 11.54 -31.11
N THR A 372 24.87 11.94 -32.38
CA THR A 372 25.59 11.22 -33.44
C THR A 372 26.83 11.96 -33.95
N GLY A 373 27.33 12.95 -33.21
CA GLY A 373 28.51 13.73 -33.61
C GLY A 373 28.26 14.86 -34.63
N GLY A 374 26.99 15.13 -34.99
CA GLY A 374 26.65 16.25 -35.87
C GLY A 374 26.78 17.62 -35.18
N THR A 375 26.60 18.71 -35.92
CA THR A 375 26.77 20.07 -35.39
C THR A 375 25.45 20.83 -35.26
N ILE A 376 25.31 21.66 -34.23
CA ILE A 376 24.18 22.58 -34.04
C ILE A 376 24.61 24.04 -34.16
N GLY A 377 23.68 24.92 -34.52
CA GLY A 377 23.88 26.36 -34.55
C GLY A 377 22.62 27.10 -34.98
N ASN A 378 22.72 28.42 -35.16
CA ASN A 378 21.57 29.26 -35.53
C ASN A 378 20.97 28.88 -36.91
N ALA A 379 19.84 29.51 -37.28
CA ALA A 379 19.15 29.23 -38.55
C ALA A 379 20.00 29.43 -39.82
N ALA A 380 21.03 30.27 -39.76
CA ALA A 380 21.96 30.54 -40.85
C ALA A 380 23.24 29.67 -40.81
N SER A 381 23.44 28.89 -39.74
CA SER A 381 24.73 28.24 -39.44
C SER A 381 25.06 27.02 -40.28
N SER A 382 24.15 26.51 -41.11
CA SER A 382 24.31 25.24 -41.85
C SER A 382 24.70 24.04 -40.96
N GLY A 383 24.27 24.02 -39.70
CA GLY A 383 24.47 22.90 -38.78
C GLY A 383 23.96 21.56 -39.33
N THR A 384 24.80 20.53 -39.33
CA THR A 384 24.49 19.20 -39.88
C THR A 384 23.49 18.40 -39.07
N ALA A 385 23.42 18.61 -37.75
CA ALA A 385 22.37 18.02 -36.91
C ALA A 385 21.13 18.91 -36.88
N ARG A 386 21.31 20.23 -36.69
CA ARG A 386 20.21 21.21 -36.70
C ARG A 386 20.74 22.63 -36.85
N ALA A 387 20.25 23.35 -37.85
CA ALA A 387 20.47 24.80 -38.04
C ALA A 387 19.17 25.54 -37.71
N ASN A 388 19.00 25.96 -36.46
CA ASN A 388 17.77 26.62 -36.02
C ASN A 388 18.00 27.45 -34.74
N ALA A 389 17.21 28.51 -34.56
CA ALA A 389 17.27 29.38 -33.38
C ALA A 389 16.97 28.62 -32.06
N ASP A 390 16.20 27.54 -32.12
CA ASP A 390 15.87 26.73 -30.94
C ASP A 390 17.03 25.88 -30.38
N THR A 391 18.21 25.94 -31.01
CA THR A 391 19.43 25.29 -30.51
C THR A 391 20.27 26.18 -29.60
N ALA A 392 19.87 27.44 -29.38
CA ALA A 392 20.68 28.43 -28.67
C ALA A 392 21.03 28.02 -27.22
N ASP A 393 20.06 27.47 -26.49
CA ASP A 393 20.24 27.07 -25.09
C ASP A 393 21.19 25.87 -24.99
N LEU A 394 21.00 24.84 -25.82
CA LEU A 394 21.89 23.69 -25.88
C LEU A 394 23.31 24.09 -26.35
N PHE A 395 23.41 24.97 -27.35
CA PHE A 395 24.70 25.51 -27.80
C PHE A 395 25.43 26.18 -26.64
N THR A 396 24.73 27.02 -25.89
CA THR A 396 25.27 27.74 -24.73
C THR A 396 25.69 26.78 -23.62
N LEU A 397 24.89 25.75 -23.35
CA LEU A 397 25.21 24.74 -22.35
C LEU A 397 26.51 23.99 -22.71
N LEU A 398 26.63 23.50 -23.95
CA LEU A 398 27.81 22.77 -24.41
C LEU A 398 29.05 23.67 -24.43
N TRP A 399 28.92 24.91 -24.88
CA TRP A 399 30.01 25.87 -24.88
C TRP A 399 30.48 26.18 -23.45
N ASN A 400 29.59 26.40 -22.49
CA ASN A 400 30.01 26.75 -21.13
C ASN A 400 30.60 25.56 -20.36
N ASN A 401 30.13 24.33 -20.61
CA ASN A 401 30.42 23.19 -19.74
C ASN A 401 31.39 22.15 -20.34
N LEU A 402 31.57 22.15 -21.66
CA LEU A 402 32.51 21.25 -22.33
C LEU A 402 33.71 22.05 -22.85
N ALA A 403 34.91 21.49 -22.74
CA ALA A 403 36.09 22.06 -23.37
C ALA A 403 35.96 21.99 -24.90
N ASP A 404 36.68 22.85 -25.60
CA ASP A 404 36.64 22.88 -27.07
C ASP A 404 37.09 21.57 -27.71
N ALA A 405 37.98 20.81 -27.06
CA ALA A 405 38.38 19.48 -27.53
C ALA A 405 37.24 18.45 -27.48
N GLN A 406 36.24 18.65 -26.63
CA GLN A 406 35.11 17.72 -26.41
C GLN A 406 33.86 18.15 -27.19
N ALA A 407 33.66 19.46 -27.34
CA ALA A 407 32.64 20.05 -28.20
C ALA A 407 33.25 21.19 -29.04
N PRO A 408 33.94 20.85 -30.14
CA PRO A 408 34.60 21.83 -30.99
C PRO A 408 33.60 22.80 -31.63
N VAL A 409 33.90 24.10 -31.53
CA VAL A 409 33.22 25.12 -32.34
C VAL A 409 33.93 25.24 -33.69
N VAL A 410 33.19 25.10 -34.78
CA VAL A 410 33.74 25.24 -36.14
C VAL A 410 34.25 26.66 -36.35
N GLY A 411 35.54 26.79 -36.64
CA GLY A 411 36.23 28.09 -36.71
C GLY A 411 36.76 28.60 -35.36
N GLY A 412 36.74 27.77 -34.33
CA GLY A 412 37.24 28.07 -32.98
C GLY A 412 36.26 28.87 -32.13
N ARG A 413 36.43 28.78 -30.81
CA ARG A 413 35.64 29.56 -29.84
C ARG A 413 36.02 31.03 -29.85
N GLY A 414 35.00 31.88 -29.84
CA GLY A 414 35.12 33.32 -29.67
C GLY A 414 34.98 33.76 -28.22
N ALA A 415 34.54 35.00 -28.02
CA ALA A 415 34.46 35.64 -26.70
C ALA A 415 33.36 35.07 -25.80
N SER A 416 32.26 34.57 -26.37
CA SER A 416 31.15 33.97 -25.62
C SER A 416 30.31 33.05 -26.51
N ALA A 417 29.56 32.15 -25.88
CA ALA A 417 28.60 31.29 -26.57
C ALA A 417 27.59 32.10 -27.41
N ALA A 418 27.06 33.18 -26.84
CA ALA A 418 26.10 34.05 -27.53
C ALA A 418 26.72 34.71 -28.77
N ALA A 419 27.96 35.21 -28.67
CA ALA A 419 28.66 35.82 -29.81
C ALA A 419 28.92 34.81 -30.93
N ASP A 420 29.38 33.61 -30.58
CA ASP A 420 29.62 32.53 -31.55
C ASP A 420 28.31 32.07 -32.21
N PHE A 421 27.23 31.96 -31.44
CA PHE A 421 25.90 31.59 -31.95
C PHE A 421 25.33 32.66 -32.89
N THR A 422 25.41 33.95 -32.52
CA THR A 422 24.98 35.05 -33.39
C THR A 422 25.81 35.13 -34.67
N ALA A 423 27.11 34.84 -34.59
CA ALA A 423 28.01 34.80 -35.75
C ALA A 423 27.76 33.60 -36.70
N GLY A 424 26.79 32.72 -36.39
CA GLY A 424 26.48 31.56 -37.23
C GLY A 424 27.51 30.45 -37.14
N LYS A 425 28.35 30.43 -36.10
CA LYS A 425 29.23 29.30 -35.83
C LYS A 425 28.41 28.09 -35.42
N ARG A 426 29.04 26.92 -35.55
CA ARG A 426 28.45 25.63 -35.21
C ARG A 426 29.26 24.96 -34.11
N ILE A 427 28.61 24.35 -33.13
CA ILE A 427 29.28 23.51 -32.12
C ILE A 427 28.96 22.05 -32.39
N THR A 428 29.96 21.18 -32.22
CA THR A 428 29.85 19.74 -32.46
C THR A 428 29.24 19.05 -31.24
N LEU A 429 28.22 18.22 -31.46
CA LEU A 429 27.62 17.38 -30.42
C LEU A 429 28.55 16.21 -30.07
N PRO A 430 28.53 15.70 -28.84
CA PRO A 430 29.14 14.41 -28.53
C PRO A 430 28.58 13.28 -29.41
N ASP A 431 29.44 12.32 -29.79
CA ASP A 431 29.03 11.09 -30.47
C ASP A 431 28.94 9.94 -29.46
N MET A 432 27.73 9.47 -29.21
CA MET A 432 27.45 8.42 -28.23
C MET A 432 27.47 7.01 -28.84
N ARG A 433 27.65 6.88 -30.16
CA ARG A 433 27.66 5.57 -30.82
C ARG A 433 28.92 4.79 -30.44
N GLY A 434 28.74 3.51 -30.08
CA GLY A 434 29.84 2.64 -29.67
C GLY A 434 30.48 3.02 -28.33
N ARG A 435 29.79 3.79 -27.48
CA ARG A 435 30.31 4.26 -26.19
C ARG A 435 29.43 3.81 -25.03
N ALA A 436 30.06 3.43 -23.92
CA ALA A 436 29.38 3.25 -22.64
C ALA A 436 29.41 4.58 -21.85
N VAL A 437 28.33 4.86 -21.12
CA VAL A 437 28.23 6.08 -20.29
C VAL A 437 28.94 5.85 -18.96
N VAL A 438 29.70 6.85 -18.51
CA VAL A 438 30.28 6.88 -17.15
C VAL A 438 29.94 8.21 -16.46
N GLY A 439 29.99 8.23 -15.13
CA GLY A 439 29.95 9.49 -14.38
C GLY A 439 31.21 10.34 -14.62
N ALA A 440 31.02 11.63 -14.88
CA ALA A 440 32.12 12.59 -14.98
C ALA A 440 32.56 13.06 -13.58
N GLY A 441 33.78 13.58 -13.47
CA GLY A 441 34.37 14.09 -12.24
C GLY A 441 35.47 13.19 -11.69
N GLN A 442 35.79 13.40 -10.41
CA GLN A 442 36.84 12.68 -9.69
C GLN A 442 36.25 12.14 -8.38
N GLY A 443 36.17 10.81 -8.27
CA GLY A 443 35.88 10.13 -7.00
C GLY A 443 37.18 9.78 -6.27
N THR A 444 37.11 9.56 -4.95
CA THR A 444 38.25 9.11 -4.15
C THR A 444 38.83 7.81 -4.72
N GLY A 445 40.11 7.84 -5.12
CA GLY A 445 40.80 6.68 -5.72
C GLY A 445 40.43 6.39 -7.18
N LEU A 446 39.60 7.22 -7.83
CA LEU A 446 39.23 7.07 -9.24
C LEU A 446 39.97 8.06 -10.13
N THR A 447 40.20 7.67 -11.39
CA THR A 447 40.73 8.57 -12.42
C THR A 447 39.75 9.72 -12.67
N ALA A 448 40.23 10.96 -12.63
CA ALA A 448 39.43 12.13 -12.98
C ALA A 448 39.03 12.08 -14.47
N ARG A 449 37.73 12.19 -14.77
CA ARG A 449 37.19 12.23 -16.14
C ARG A 449 36.45 13.55 -16.35
N ALA A 450 36.96 14.43 -17.21
CA ALA A 450 36.26 15.67 -17.55
C ALA A 450 34.97 15.37 -18.31
N LEU A 451 33.94 16.18 -18.12
CA LEU A 451 32.64 16.02 -18.78
C LEU A 451 32.80 16.04 -20.31
N GLY A 452 32.10 15.15 -21.01
CA GLY A 452 32.18 15.03 -22.47
C GLY A 452 33.47 14.39 -23.01
N SER A 453 34.38 13.92 -22.15
CA SER A 453 35.58 13.21 -22.60
C SER A 453 35.23 11.83 -23.17
N THR A 454 35.81 11.49 -24.32
CA THR A 454 35.81 10.13 -24.86
C THR A 454 37.12 9.43 -24.51
N PHE A 455 37.04 8.18 -24.09
CA PHE A 455 38.20 7.36 -23.71
C PHE A 455 37.89 5.88 -23.90
N GLY A 456 38.92 5.04 -23.77
CA GLY A 456 38.83 3.62 -24.15
C GLY A 456 38.96 3.41 -25.65
N THR A 457 38.85 2.17 -26.08
CA THR A 457 38.92 1.77 -27.49
C THR A 457 37.79 0.78 -27.79
N GLU A 458 37.24 0.82 -29.00
CA GLU A 458 36.22 -0.16 -29.44
C GLU A 458 36.82 -1.56 -29.63
N THR A 459 38.13 -1.64 -29.86
CA THR A 459 38.88 -2.89 -29.99
C THR A 459 40.10 -2.84 -29.08
N HIS A 460 40.27 -3.85 -28.22
CA HIS A 460 41.39 -3.94 -27.28
C HIS A 460 41.90 -5.37 -27.19
N VAL A 461 43.21 -5.56 -27.31
CA VAL A 461 43.87 -6.86 -27.10
C VAL A 461 44.23 -6.98 -25.62
N LEU A 462 43.62 -7.94 -24.91
CA LEU A 462 43.96 -8.17 -23.50
C LEU A 462 45.37 -8.75 -23.38
N THR A 463 46.18 -8.11 -22.54
CA THR A 463 47.48 -8.65 -22.13
C THR A 463 47.32 -9.60 -20.94
N TYR A 464 48.32 -10.46 -20.70
CA TYR A 464 48.32 -11.37 -19.54
C TYR A 464 48.03 -10.66 -18.21
N ALA A 465 48.61 -9.48 -17.99
CA ALA A 465 48.41 -8.69 -16.78
C ALA A 465 46.98 -8.11 -16.63
N GLN A 466 46.17 -8.14 -17.69
CA GLN A 466 44.78 -7.64 -17.70
C GLN A 466 43.76 -8.77 -17.53
N MET A 467 44.17 -10.04 -17.49
CA MET A 467 43.30 -11.17 -17.19
C MET A 467 43.31 -11.43 -15.67
N PRO A 468 42.14 -11.56 -15.02
CA PRO A 468 42.08 -11.95 -13.62
C PRO A 468 42.80 -13.29 -13.38
N GLN A 469 43.53 -13.38 -12.27
CA GLN A 469 44.08 -14.66 -11.83
C GLN A 469 42.91 -15.62 -11.58
N HIS A 470 42.95 -16.75 -12.24
CA HIS A 470 41.98 -17.82 -12.09
C HIS A 470 42.70 -19.16 -12.24
N ASP A 471 42.19 -20.16 -11.54
CA ASP A 471 42.67 -21.53 -11.63
C ASP A 471 41.64 -22.38 -12.35
N HIS A 472 42.11 -23.35 -13.13
CA HIS A 472 41.25 -24.38 -13.70
C HIS A 472 41.42 -25.65 -12.87
N GLY A 473 40.31 -26.24 -12.44
CA GLY A 473 40.32 -27.61 -11.95
C GLY A 473 40.66 -28.54 -13.10
N ALA A 474 41.74 -29.30 -12.96
CA ALA A 474 42.08 -30.36 -13.90
C ALA A 474 42.01 -31.69 -13.17
N GLU A 475 41.24 -32.62 -13.72
CA GLU A 475 41.20 -34.00 -13.26
C GLU A 475 41.83 -34.86 -14.35
N THR A 476 42.73 -35.75 -13.95
CA THR A 476 43.11 -36.87 -14.81
C THR A 476 42.03 -37.93 -14.66
N GLY A 477 41.59 -38.55 -15.77
CA GLY A 477 40.73 -39.73 -15.68
C GLY A 477 41.36 -40.83 -14.84
N ALA A 478 40.54 -41.79 -14.38
CA ALA A 478 41.06 -42.99 -13.73
C ALA A 478 42.12 -43.62 -14.64
N ALA A 479 43.31 -43.89 -14.10
CA ALA A 479 44.33 -44.63 -14.83
C ALA A 479 43.66 -45.91 -15.35
N GLY A 480 43.60 -46.06 -16.67
CA GLY A 480 42.96 -47.21 -17.30
C GLY A 480 43.49 -48.51 -16.71
N ALA A 481 42.67 -49.56 -16.74
CA ALA A 481 43.03 -50.87 -16.22
C ALA A 481 44.44 -51.25 -16.69
N HIS A 482 45.33 -51.52 -15.74
CA HIS A 482 46.67 -52.00 -15.99
C HIS A 482 46.88 -53.29 -15.22
N ASP A 483 47.52 -54.25 -15.87
CA ASP A 483 47.74 -55.57 -15.31
C ASP A 483 49.09 -55.65 -14.60
N HIS A 484 49.09 -56.27 -13.42
CA HIS A 484 50.31 -56.67 -12.74
C HIS A 484 50.54 -58.16 -12.96
N THR A 485 51.63 -58.52 -13.63
CA THR A 485 52.04 -59.92 -13.78
C THR A 485 52.73 -60.37 -12.49
N VAL A 486 52.03 -61.14 -11.64
CA VAL A 486 52.63 -61.78 -10.46
C VAL A 486 53.01 -63.21 -10.83
N THR A 487 54.31 -63.52 -10.78
CA THR A 487 54.83 -64.88 -10.94
C THR A 487 55.13 -65.45 -9.56
N VAL A 488 54.44 -66.54 -9.19
CA VAL A 488 54.75 -67.34 -7.99
C VAL A 488 55.55 -68.58 -8.40
N SER A 489 56.72 -68.77 -7.78
CA SER A 489 57.60 -69.93 -7.99
C SER A 489 56.95 -71.21 -7.47
N GLU A 490 57.20 -72.32 -8.18
CA GLU A 490 56.79 -73.69 -7.88
C GLU A 490 57.15 -74.10 -6.44
N GLY A 491 56.26 -74.87 -5.79
CA GLY A 491 56.11 -74.96 -4.33
C GLY A 491 57.30 -75.45 -3.50
N GLY A 492 57.54 -74.75 -2.39
CA GLY A 492 58.30 -75.27 -1.25
C GLY A 492 57.35 -75.95 -0.26
N GLY A 493 57.60 -77.22 0.06
CA GLY A 493 56.73 -78.04 0.93
C GLY A 493 56.53 -77.46 2.34
N HIS A 494 55.32 -77.64 2.87
CA HIS A 494 54.99 -77.35 4.26
C HIS A 494 54.52 -78.65 4.96
N ALA A 495 54.83 -78.80 6.23
CA ALA A 495 54.56 -80.01 7.01
C ALA A 495 53.19 -79.97 7.68
N HIS A 496 52.49 -81.11 7.70
CA HIS A 496 51.31 -81.33 8.54
C HIS A 496 51.70 -82.27 9.68
N ASP A 497 51.51 -81.84 10.92
CA ASP A 497 51.68 -82.69 12.10
C ASP A 497 50.38 -83.45 12.36
N ALA A 498 50.44 -84.78 12.37
CA ALA A 498 49.37 -85.66 12.83
C ALA A 498 49.90 -86.51 13.98
N SER A 499 49.25 -86.46 15.14
CA SER A 499 49.60 -87.27 16.31
C SER A 499 48.64 -88.44 16.49
N THR A 500 49.16 -89.63 16.76
CA THR A 500 48.38 -90.76 17.28
C THR A 500 48.34 -90.72 18.82
N GLY A 501 47.30 -91.26 19.45
CA GLY A 501 47.27 -91.47 20.90
C GLY A 501 48.32 -92.51 21.38
N SER A 502 48.74 -92.45 22.64
CA SER A 502 49.82 -93.30 23.19
C SER A 502 49.35 -94.74 23.50
N ALA A 503 50.06 -95.76 23.00
CA ALA A 503 49.91 -97.19 23.32
C ALA A 503 51.26 -97.94 23.11
N GLY A 504 51.49 -99.09 23.80
CA GLY A 504 52.65 -99.97 23.52
C GLY A 504 53.56 -100.40 24.70
N THR A 505 53.17 -100.20 25.97
CA THR A 505 54.03 -100.55 27.14
C THR A 505 54.06 -102.06 27.44
N HIS A 506 55.24 -102.66 27.66
CA HIS A 506 55.45 -104.06 28.11
C HIS A 506 56.77 -104.26 28.92
N VAL A 507 57.01 -105.44 29.52
CA VAL A 507 58.16 -105.76 30.41
C VAL A 507 59.00 -106.96 29.95
N HIS A 508 60.29 -107.04 30.35
CA HIS A 508 61.27 -108.10 30.01
C HIS A 508 61.90 -108.79 31.25
N SER A 509 62.46 -110.01 31.11
CA SER A 509 63.18 -110.77 32.16
C SER A 509 64.50 -111.40 31.66
N ALA A 510 65.51 -111.63 32.53
CA ALA A 510 66.84 -112.18 32.16
C ALA A 510 67.50 -113.06 33.27
N ALA A 511 68.42 -113.98 32.91
CA ALA A 511 69.22 -114.86 33.80
C ALA A 511 70.68 -115.04 33.29
N CYS A 512 71.65 -115.39 34.16
CA CYS A 512 73.09 -115.52 33.83
C CYS A 512 73.60 -117.00 33.77
N SER A 513 74.70 -117.25 33.04
CA SER A 513 75.40 -118.55 32.92
C SER A 513 76.40 -118.80 34.06
N GLN A 514 76.83 -120.06 34.22
CA GLN A 514 77.74 -120.49 35.30
C GLN A 514 79.19 -120.51 34.78
N ASP A 515 79.97 -119.46 35.09
CA ASP A 515 81.39 -119.31 34.75
C ASP A 515 82.20 -118.84 35.97
N GLY A 516 83.52 -119.11 35.99
CA GLY A 516 84.43 -118.68 37.08
C GLY A 516 85.51 -119.68 37.52
N ASP A 517 85.70 -120.78 36.78
CA ASP A 517 86.66 -121.84 37.13
C ASP A 517 88.11 -121.35 36.97
N HIS A 518 88.92 -121.45 38.02
CA HIS A 518 90.34 -121.03 38.03
C HIS A 518 91.16 -121.80 39.07
N TRP A 519 92.50 -121.80 38.92
CA TRP A 519 93.44 -122.49 39.83
C TRP A 519 94.43 -121.52 40.49
N HIS A 520 94.95 -121.90 41.67
CA HIS A 520 95.96 -121.15 42.43
C HIS A 520 97.34 -121.84 42.39
N THR A 521 98.41 -121.09 42.68
CA THR A 521 99.80 -121.58 42.72
C THR A 521 100.40 -121.42 44.12
N ASP A 522 101.17 -122.43 44.54
CA ASP A 522 101.73 -122.56 45.89
C ASP A 522 103.26 -122.47 45.79
N GLY A 523 103.89 -121.55 46.52
CA GLY A 523 105.35 -121.35 46.52
C GLY A 523 106.06 -122.19 47.59
N HIS A 524 106.99 -123.06 47.17
CA HIS A 524 107.88 -123.84 48.05
C HIS A 524 109.30 -123.26 48.02
N GLU A 525 109.88 -122.94 49.19
CA GLU A 525 111.25 -122.44 49.31
C GLU A 525 112.27 -123.55 49.58
N GLY A 526 113.30 -123.61 48.72
CA GLY A 526 114.48 -124.45 48.85
C GLY A 526 115.60 -123.76 49.64
N MET A 527 115.90 -124.41 50.76
CA MET A 527 116.96 -124.31 51.78
C MET A 527 118.40 -123.91 51.35
N TYR A 528 119.15 -123.34 52.31
CA TYR A 528 120.60 -123.53 52.43
C TYR A 528 121.02 -123.90 53.86
N ASP A 529 121.98 -124.82 53.88
CA ASP A 529 122.68 -125.51 54.96
C ASP A 529 123.26 -124.62 56.07
N MET A 530 123.29 -125.13 57.31
CA MET A 530 124.52 -125.31 58.08
C MET A 530 124.24 -126.16 59.34
N HIS A 531 124.88 -127.32 59.35
CA HIS A 531 125.53 -127.97 60.48
C HIS A 531 124.93 -127.84 61.89
N GLY A 532 124.57 -129.00 62.46
CA GLY A 532 124.67 -129.21 63.90
C GLY A 532 123.37 -129.58 64.60
N GLY A 533 122.93 -130.81 64.37
CA GLY A 533 122.34 -131.65 65.40
C GLY A 533 120.95 -131.29 65.94
N GLY A 534 119.96 -132.08 65.48
CA GLY A 534 118.77 -132.46 66.27
C GLY A 534 117.46 -131.82 65.79
N ILE A 535 116.57 -132.54 65.08
CA ILE A 535 115.41 -133.29 65.62
C ILE A 535 114.27 -132.34 66.09
N LEU A 536 112.98 -132.45 65.77
CA LEU A 536 112.10 -133.50 65.22
C LEU A 536 110.89 -132.83 64.51
N ILE A 537 110.53 -133.41 63.36
CA ILE A 537 109.17 -133.88 62.99
C ILE A 537 108.00 -132.86 62.99
N GLY A 538 107.61 -132.45 61.77
CA GLY A 538 106.31 -131.84 61.44
C GLY A 538 106.18 -131.65 59.92
N PRO A 539 105.04 -131.98 59.29
CA PRO A 539 105.02 -132.66 57.99
C PRO A 539 105.24 -131.71 56.82
N ARG A 540 106.50 -131.40 56.53
CA ARG A 540 106.92 -131.07 55.16
C ARG A 540 106.91 -132.38 54.39
N ASN A 541 106.13 -132.47 53.31
CA ASN A 541 105.94 -133.71 52.57
C ASN A 541 107.20 -133.99 51.74
N TRP A 542 108.03 -134.90 52.26
CA TRP A 542 109.35 -135.24 51.75
C TRP A 542 109.31 -135.83 50.34
N ASN A 543 110.39 -135.62 49.57
CA ASN A 543 111.07 -136.70 48.85
C ASN A 543 112.44 -136.21 48.32
N TYR A 544 113.51 -136.85 48.83
CA TYR A 544 114.88 -136.78 48.31
C TYR A 544 115.08 -137.86 47.24
N SER A 545 115.87 -137.52 46.21
CA SER A 545 116.14 -138.30 44.99
C SER A 545 117.44 -139.15 45.12
N PRO A 546 118.03 -139.64 44.00
CA PRO A 546 118.22 -141.03 43.56
C PRO A 546 119.42 -141.75 44.25
N VAL A 547 119.65 -143.06 44.10
CA VAL A 547 120.50 -143.68 43.05
C VAL A 547 120.10 -145.15 42.85
N SER A 548 119.95 -145.61 41.60
CA SER A 548 119.76 -147.02 41.21
C SER A 548 118.59 -147.77 41.87
N GLY A 549 117.44 -147.76 41.21
CA GLY A 549 116.33 -148.64 41.56
C GLY A 549 115.04 -148.11 40.97
N ILE A 550 114.62 -148.72 39.87
CA ILE A 550 113.34 -148.51 39.16
C ILE A 550 112.21 -148.45 40.20
N TYR A 551 111.45 -147.37 40.35
CA TYR A 551 110.08 -147.49 40.89
C TYR A 551 109.18 -146.28 40.62
N TYR A 552 107.92 -146.63 40.39
CA TYR A 552 106.74 -145.85 40.05
C TYR A 552 106.26 -144.98 41.20
N ASP A 553 105.72 -143.79 40.90
CA ASP A 553 105.14 -142.88 41.91
C ASP A 553 103.62 -142.79 41.82
N VAL A 554 102.99 -142.88 42.99
CA VAL A 554 101.55 -143.01 43.26
C VAL A 554 101.03 -141.73 43.91
N TYR A 555 99.89 -141.25 43.40
CA TYR A 555 99.18 -140.03 43.74
C TYR A 555 98.65 -139.95 45.18
N GLN A 556 98.74 -138.76 45.81
CA GLN A 556 97.71 -138.20 46.71
C GLN A 556 97.65 -136.65 46.63
N TRP A 557 96.44 -136.07 46.54
CA TRP A 557 96.16 -134.63 46.46
C TRP A 557 95.23 -134.13 47.59
N SER A 558 95.58 -132.98 48.18
CA SER A 558 94.79 -132.27 49.19
C SER A 558 94.30 -130.92 48.62
N ARG A 559 93.12 -130.44 49.07
CA ARG A 559 92.49 -129.19 48.58
C ARG A 559 92.63 -128.04 49.60
N THR A 560 92.54 -126.80 49.13
CA THR A 560 92.60 -125.55 49.91
C THR A 560 91.26 -125.18 50.58
N SER A 561 91.25 -124.18 51.47
CA SER A 561 90.03 -123.62 52.08
C SER A 561 89.27 -122.66 51.15
N THR A 562 87.94 -122.62 51.26
CA THR A 562 87.05 -121.85 50.37
C THR A 562 87.25 -120.32 50.40
N ALA A 563 87.37 -119.66 49.23
CA ALA A 563 87.39 -118.21 49.01
C ALA A 563 86.81 -117.83 47.61
N GLY A 564 86.45 -116.55 47.35
CA GLY A 564 86.10 -116.05 45.99
C GLY A 564 84.67 -115.56 45.70
N LYS A 565 84.08 -114.67 46.51
CA LYS A 565 82.72 -114.11 46.26
C LYS A 565 82.78 -112.72 45.59
N HIS A 566 82.15 -112.53 44.41
CA HIS A 566 82.00 -111.24 43.71
C HIS A 566 80.68 -111.12 42.91
N ALA A 567 80.43 -109.98 42.24
CA ALA A 567 79.21 -109.67 41.45
C ALA A 567 79.53 -108.96 40.12
N HIS A 568 78.61 -109.01 39.13
CA HIS A 568 78.71 -108.35 37.82
C HIS A 568 77.50 -107.43 37.53
N GLN A 569 77.68 -106.39 36.69
CA GLN A 569 76.58 -105.53 36.20
C GLN A 569 76.06 -106.02 34.83
N ILE A 570 74.74 -105.88 34.59
CA ILE A 570 74.07 -106.14 33.30
C ILE A 570 73.54 -104.82 32.72
N THR A 571 73.70 -104.61 31.42
CA THR A 571 73.15 -103.45 30.68
C THR A 571 72.30 -103.95 29.52
N LEU A 572 71.13 -103.34 29.31
CA LEU A 572 70.24 -103.58 28.17
C LEU A 572 70.41 -102.46 27.14
N GLY A 573 70.46 -102.80 25.84
CA GLY A 573 70.53 -101.83 24.74
C GLY A 573 69.16 -101.24 24.40
N ASN A 574 69.15 -100.07 23.75
CA ASN A 574 67.92 -99.39 23.34
C ASN A 574 67.41 -99.95 22.00
N ALA A 575 66.28 -100.64 21.99
CA ALA A 575 65.58 -101.11 20.79
C ALA A 575 64.05 -100.89 20.94
N GLY A 576 63.32 -100.73 19.83
CA GLY A 576 61.88 -100.44 19.83
C GLY A 576 61.43 -99.31 18.91
N ALA A 577 62.32 -98.76 18.07
CA ALA A 577 61.92 -97.80 17.04
C ALA A 577 61.27 -98.53 15.85
N HIS A 578 60.00 -98.24 15.58
CA HIS A 578 59.31 -98.62 14.36
C HIS A 578 58.42 -97.47 13.88
N THR A 579 58.04 -97.49 12.60
CA THR A 579 57.21 -96.44 11.97
C THR A 579 55.90 -97.02 11.45
N HIS A 580 54.84 -96.21 11.45
CA HIS A 580 53.57 -96.51 10.78
C HIS A 580 53.40 -95.63 9.54
N SER A 581 52.79 -96.16 8.47
CA SER A 581 52.46 -95.40 7.26
C SER A 581 51.07 -94.76 7.40
N ILE A 582 50.95 -93.45 7.24
CA ILE A 582 49.68 -92.70 7.22
C ILE A 582 49.52 -92.04 5.84
N THR A 583 48.38 -92.27 5.17
CA THR A 583 48.09 -91.65 3.85
C THR A 583 47.00 -90.59 4.01
N VAL A 584 47.25 -89.37 3.53
CA VAL A 584 46.26 -88.28 3.45
C VAL A 584 45.94 -88.03 1.96
N SER A 585 44.67 -88.05 1.56
CA SER A 585 44.26 -87.90 0.16
C SER A 585 44.05 -86.43 -0.24
N VAL A 586 44.57 -86.03 -1.40
CA VAL A 586 44.73 -84.65 -1.93
C VAL A 586 43.44 -84.03 -2.51
N GLY A 587 42.54 -83.56 -1.64
CA GLY A 587 41.26 -82.96 -2.07
C GLY A 587 40.78 -81.75 -1.26
N GLY A 588 41.66 -81.02 -0.58
CA GLY A 588 41.30 -79.80 0.16
C GLY A 588 41.53 -78.54 -0.67
N VAL A 589 40.46 -77.80 -1.00
CA VAL A 589 40.54 -76.44 -1.55
C VAL A 589 41.29 -75.55 -0.55
N HIS A 590 42.35 -74.86 -0.99
CA HIS A 590 43.01 -73.81 -0.21
C HIS A 590 43.24 -72.55 -1.07
N ALA A 591 43.21 -71.37 -0.45
CA ALA A 591 43.37 -70.08 -1.11
C ALA A 591 44.68 -69.42 -0.67
N HIS A 592 45.35 -68.72 -1.61
CA HIS A 592 46.49 -67.84 -1.31
C HIS A 592 46.03 -66.38 -1.36
N THR A 593 46.40 -65.60 -0.36
CA THR A 593 46.33 -64.14 -0.40
C THR A 593 47.73 -63.60 -0.72
N ALA A 594 47.87 -62.86 -1.82
CA ALA A 594 49.09 -62.14 -2.15
C ALA A 594 48.85 -60.63 -1.98
N THR A 595 49.64 -59.98 -1.14
CA THR A 595 49.66 -58.52 -0.98
C THR A 595 50.80 -57.94 -1.82
N VAL A 596 50.46 -57.14 -2.83
CA VAL A 596 51.44 -56.31 -3.55
C VAL A 596 51.56 -54.96 -2.83
N SER A 597 52.79 -54.53 -2.53
CA SER A 597 53.05 -53.17 -2.02
C SER A 597 52.78 -52.14 -3.12
N ALA A 598 52.07 -51.05 -2.80
CA ALA A 598 51.76 -49.98 -3.75
C ALA A 598 53.02 -49.46 -4.48
N ALA A 599 52.93 -49.27 -5.80
CA ALA A 599 54.02 -48.70 -6.59
C ALA A 599 54.35 -47.26 -6.13
N PRO A 600 55.63 -46.82 -6.22
CA PRO A 600 56.01 -45.47 -5.83
C PRO A 600 55.41 -44.40 -6.77
N ALA A 601 55.14 -43.22 -6.23
CA ALA A 601 54.48 -42.12 -6.94
C ALA A 601 55.31 -41.62 -8.15
N HIS A 602 54.65 -41.35 -9.28
CA HIS A 602 55.25 -40.72 -10.47
C HIS A 602 54.43 -39.47 -10.88
N ARG A 603 54.99 -38.63 -11.77
CA ARG A 603 54.41 -37.32 -12.16
C ARG A 603 54.26 -37.22 -13.68
N HIS A 604 53.23 -36.48 -14.13
CA HIS A 604 53.03 -36.09 -15.52
C HIS A 604 53.14 -34.56 -15.68
N THR A 605 53.59 -34.09 -16.85
CA THR A 605 53.67 -32.66 -17.18
C THR A 605 52.53 -32.27 -18.11
N ILE A 606 51.78 -31.21 -17.77
CA ILE A 606 50.73 -30.63 -18.60
C ILE A 606 51.26 -29.29 -19.19
N ALA A 607 51.18 -29.12 -20.51
CA ALA A 607 51.64 -27.91 -21.19
C ALA A 607 50.60 -26.76 -21.11
N ALA A 608 51.07 -25.51 -21.18
CA ALA A 608 50.20 -24.33 -21.21
C ALA A 608 49.42 -24.25 -22.54
N ALA A 609 48.15 -23.86 -22.47
CA ALA A 609 47.28 -23.65 -23.63
C ALA A 609 46.74 -22.21 -23.67
N GLY A 610 46.80 -21.55 -24.83
CA GLY A 610 46.21 -20.23 -25.09
C GLY A 610 46.83 -19.53 -26.31
N GLY A 611 46.00 -18.99 -27.21
CA GLY A 611 46.42 -18.11 -28.31
C GLY A 611 46.05 -16.67 -27.98
N ASN A 612 47.00 -15.74 -28.11
CA ASN A 612 46.84 -14.29 -27.81
C ASN A 612 45.93 -13.56 -28.82
N GLU A 613 44.77 -14.13 -29.16
CA GLU A 613 43.87 -13.58 -30.15
C GLU A 613 43.00 -12.45 -29.56
N ALA A 614 42.76 -11.41 -30.36
CA ALA A 614 41.89 -10.32 -29.98
C ALA A 614 40.44 -10.82 -29.93
N HIS A 615 39.80 -10.71 -28.76
CA HIS A 615 38.39 -11.05 -28.61
C HIS A 615 37.55 -9.78 -28.33
N PRO A 616 36.30 -9.70 -28.81
CA PRO A 616 35.39 -8.63 -28.44
C PRO A 616 35.12 -8.69 -26.93
N ASN A 617 35.80 -7.85 -26.15
CA ASN A 617 35.60 -7.75 -24.72
C ASN A 617 34.42 -6.82 -24.39
N VAL A 618 33.27 -7.10 -24.99
CA VAL A 618 32.04 -6.34 -24.76
C VAL A 618 31.13 -7.20 -23.88
N GLN A 619 30.78 -6.70 -22.70
CA GLN A 619 29.77 -7.33 -21.84
C GLN A 619 28.46 -7.46 -22.63
N PRO A 620 27.59 -8.45 -22.31
CA PRO A 620 26.25 -8.52 -22.89
C PRO A 620 25.54 -7.16 -22.79
N SER A 621 25.27 -6.54 -23.93
CA SER A 621 24.81 -5.15 -24.03
C SER A 621 23.67 -5.01 -25.03
N ILE A 622 22.78 -4.05 -24.80
CA ILE A 622 21.73 -3.65 -25.75
C ILE A 622 22.07 -2.29 -26.34
N ALA A 623 22.00 -2.17 -27.67
CA ALA A 623 22.22 -0.90 -28.35
C ALA A 623 20.94 -0.05 -28.31
N LEU A 624 21.02 1.11 -27.66
CA LEU A 624 19.96 2.12 -27.62
C LEU A 624 20.51 3.43 -28.20
N ASN A 625 19.65 4.18 -28.88
CA ASN A 625 19.99 5.53 -29.30
C ASN A 625 19.97 6.48 -28.09
N VAL A 626 20.82 7.50 -28.13
CA VAL A 626 20.86 8.57 -27.13
C VAL A 626 20.42 9.86 -27.78
N MET A 627 19.41 10.52 -27.21
CA MET A 627 18.99 11.85 -27.63
C MET A 627 19.14 12.87 -26.50
N VAL A 628 19.42 14.12 -26.87
CA VAL A 628 19.59 15.27 -25.98
C VAL A 628 18.45 16.27 -26.17
N LYS A 629 17.97 16.83 -25.06
CA LYS A 629 16.90 17.85 -25.06
C LYS A 629 17.46 19.19 -25.56
N LEU A 630 16.77 19.80 -26.53
CA LEU A 630 16.99 21.19 -26.94
C LEU A 630 16.51 22.17 -25.87
#